data_AF-A0A9N9PFR9-F1
#
_entry.id   AF-A0A9N9PFR9-F1
#
_cell.length_a   1.000
_cell.length_b   1.000
_cell.length_c   1.000
_cell.angle_alpha   90.00
_cell.angle_beta   90.00
_cell.angle_gamma   90.00
#
_symmetry.space_group_name_H-M   'P 1'
#
loop_
_entity.id
_entity.type
_entity.pdbx_description
1 polymer ?
#
loop_
_entity_poly.entity_id
_entity_poly.type
_entity_poly.pdbx_seq_one_letter_code
_entity_poly.pdbx_strand_id
1 'polypeptide(L)'
;INTPTNTSGLLDHIKLSLYNGLLHYWPTPNINIYLACQLDPRCKRLRFLSIDEQNKAKEILYMIYAEFKERYYSSKQVSSLGSDLIPMINKSENQVYHKGFIKSVFSSNFQNQDNEIA
;
A
#
# COMPACT_ATOMS: atom_id res chain seq x y z
N ILE A 1 -51.31 -23.01 0.59
CA ILE A 1 -49.95 -22.47 0.79
C ILE A 1 -50.03 -20.97 0.54
N ASN A 2 -50.43 -20.17 1.55
CA ASN A 2 -50.73 -18.73 1.39
C ASN A 2 -50.15 -17.87 2.54
N THR A 3 -49.25 -18.42 3.35
CA THR A 3 -48.61 -17.70 4.45
C THR A 3 -47.22 -17.22 4.02
N PRO A 4 -46.92 -15.91 4.11
CA PRO A 4 -45.58 -15.42 3.80
C PRO A 4 -44.55 -16.01 4.76
N THR A 5 -43.42 -16.44 4.23
CA THR A 5 -42.31 -16.99 5.01
C THR A 5 -41.74 -15.90 5.91
N ASN A 6 -41.62 -16.17 7.21
CA ASN A 6 -41.01 -15.26 8.16
C ASN A 6 -39.47 -15.22 7.94
N THR A 7 -38.95 -14.06 7.54
CA THR A 7 -37.52 -13.82 7.28
C THR A 7 -36.85 -12.98 8.37
N SER A 8 -37.51 -12.78 9.51
CA SER A 8 -36.98 -12.02 10.63
C SER A 8 -35.61 -12.57 11.06
N GLY A 9 -34.60 -11.71 11.11
CA GLY A 9 -33.23 -12.07 11.49
C GLY A 9 -32.40 -12.80 10.41
N LEU A 10 -32.98 -13.13 9.25
CA LEU A 10 -32.24 -13.81 8.17
C LEU A 10 -31.06 -12.99 7.67
N LEU A 11 -31.23 -11.67 7.52
CA LEU A 11 -30.15 -10.78 7.09
C LEU A 11 -28.96 -10.82 8.04
N ASP A 12 -29.20 -10.78 9.35
CA ASP A 12 -28.13 -10.77 10.34
C ASP A 12 -27.46 -12.14 10.44
N HIS A 13 -28.22 -13.22 10.27
CA HIS A 13 -27.66 -14.57 10.14
C HIS A 13 -26.73 -14.67 8.91
N ILE A 14 -27.16 -14.17 7.75
CA ILE A 14 -26.34 -14.16 6.54
C ILE A 14 -25.05 -13.35 6.76
N LYS A 15 -25.15 -12.15 7.33
CA LYS A 15 -23.97 -11.32 7.65
C LYS A 15 -23.01 -12.04 8.58
N LEU A 16 -23.52 -12.67 9.64
CA LEU A 16 -22.71 -13.39 10.62
C LEU A 16 -22.02 -14.61 9.99
N SER A 17 -22.74 -15.41 9.20
CA SER A 17 -22.15 -16.54 8.49
C SER A 17 -21.05 -16.10 7.53
N LEU A 18 -21.26 -15.01 6.78
CA LEU A 18 -20.25 -14.46 5.89
C LEU A 18 -19.04 -13.94 6.66
N TYR A 19 -19.24 -13.21 7.76
CA TYR A 19 -18.17 -12.70 8.60
C TYR A 19 -17.31 -13.85 9.17
N ASN A 20 -17.96 -14.88 9.72
CA ASN A 20 -17.26 -16.04 10.26
C ASN A 20 -16.49 -16.80 9.17
N GLY A 21 -17.06 -16.92 7.97
CA GLY A 21 -16.36 -17.50 6.82
C GLY A 21 -15.13 -16.68 6.43
N LEU A 22 -15.26 -15.36 6.34
CA LEU A 22 -14.13 -14.48 6.07
C LEU A 22 -13.05 -14.60 7.14
N LEU A 23 -13.41 -14.64 8.42
CA LEU A 23 -12.47 -14.78 9.52
C LEU A 23 -11.75 -16.14 9.51
N HIS A 24 -12.43 -17.21 9.08
CA HIS A 24 -11.84 -18.54 8.98
C HIS A 24 -10.76 -18.63 7.90
N TYR A 25 -11.01 -18.06 6.72
CA TYR A 25 -10.06 -18.12 5.60
C TYR A 25 -9.04 -16.98 5.61
N TRP A 26 -9.43 -15.81 6.09
CA TRP A 26 -8.60 -14.62 6.25
C TRP A 26 -8.56 -14.23 7.72
N PRO A 27 -7.72 -14.91 8.53
CA PRO A 27 -7.55 -14.57 9.94
C PRO A 27 -7.10 -13.13 10.11
N THR A 28 -7.29 -12.61 11.33
CA THR A 28 -7.11 -11.21 11.71
C THR A 28 -5.92 -10.56 11.01
N PRO A 29 -6.12 -9.42 10.33
CA PRO A 29 -5.11 -8.90 9.43
C PRO A 29 -3.78 -8.66 10.15
N ASN A 30 -2.76 -9.37 9.66
CA ASN A 30 -1.39 -9.27 10.13
C ASN A 30 -0.78 -7.92 9.68
N ILE A 31 0.26 -7.44 10.38
CA ILE A 31 0.98 -6.22 10.03
C ILE A 31 1.40 -6.19 8.55
N ASN A 32 1.72 -7.34 7.97
CA ASN A 32 2.07 -7.47 6.54
C ASN A 32 0.93 -7.02 5.61
N ILE A 33 -0.33 -7.27 5.98
CA ILE A 33 -1.49 -6.84 5.20
C ILE A 33 -1.64 -5.33 5.29
N TYR A 34 -1.43 -4.74 6.47
CA TYR A 34 -1.48 -3.28 6.64
C TYR A 34 -0.37 -2.59 5.84
N LEU A 35 0.84 -3.15 5.82
CA LEU A 35 1.94 -2.68 4.99
C LEU A 35 1.59 -2.76 3.51
N ALA A 36 1.04 -3.88 3.04
CA ALA A 36 0.59 -4.03 1.66
C ALA A 36 -0.48 -2.99 1.30
N CYS A 37 -1.45 -2.77 2.19
CA CYS A 37 -2.48 -1.75 2.00
C CYS A 37 -1.92 -0.32 1.98
N GLN A 38 -0.87 -0.02 2.75
CA GLN A 38 -0.22 1.29 2.73
C GLN A 38 0.52 1.58 1.41
N LEU A 39 0.96 0.53 0.72
CA LEU A 39 1.62 0.63 -0.58
C LEU A 39 0.62 0.70 -1.73
N ASP A 40 -0.61 0.22 -1.55
CA ASP A 40 -1.69 0.34 -2.55
C ASP A 40 -2.44 1.69 -2.39
N PRO A 41 -2.44 2.56 -3.42
CA PRO A 41 -3.13 3.86 -3.35
C PRO A 41 -4.61 3.78 -2.95
N ARG A 42 -5.30 2.69 -3.28
CA ARG A 42 -6.75 2.51 -3.03
C ARG A 42 -7.05 2.34 -1.54
N CYS A 43 -6.15 1.70 -0.80
CA CYS A 43 -6.33 1.42 0.63
C CYS A 43 -5.24 2.05 1.51
N LYS A 44 -4.38 2.91 0.96
CA LYS A 44 -3.28 3.61 1.65
C LYS A 44 -3.67 4.32 2.94
N ARG A 45 -4.91 4.82 3.00
CA ARG A 45 -5.42 5.58 4.15
C ARG A 45 -5.92 4.69 5.28
N LEU A 46 -5.98 3.37 5.10
CA LEU A 46 -6.39 2.40 6.12
C LEU A 46 -7.67 2.81 6.87
N ARG A 47 -8.67 3.36 6.16
CA ARG A 47 -9.89 3.96 6.76
C ARG A 47 -10.75 2.96 7.54
N PHE A 48 -10.50 1.67 7.38
CA PHE A 48 -11.17 0.59 8.09
C PHE A 48 -10.55 0.28 9.46
N LEU A 49 -9.45 0.94 9.84
CA LEU A 49 -8.76 0.78 11.13
C LEU A 49 -8.98 2.01 12.03
N SER A 50 -8.78 1.82 13.33
CA SER A 50 -8.70 2.93 14.29
C SER A 50 -7.50 3.84 14.02
N ILE A 51 -7.55 5.08 14.52
CA ILE A 51 -6.46 6.06 14.28
C ILE A 51 -5.11 5.57 14.83
N ASP A 52 -5.12 4.87 15.97
CA ASP A 52 -3.93 4.33 16.60
C ASP A 52 -3.29 3.20 15.76
N GLU A 53 -4.13 2.30 15.22
CA GLU A 53 -3.67 1.23 14.32
C GLU A 53 -3.12 1.80 13.01
N GLN A 54 -3.73 2.86 12.47
CA GLN A 54 -3.22 3.55 11.29
C GLN A 54 -1.83 4.14 11.54
N ASN A 55 -1.63 4.78 12.70
CA ASN A 55 -0.35 5.37 13.08
C ASN A 55 0.72 4.30 13.28
N LYS A 56 0.39 3.22 13.99
CA LYS A 56 1.28 2.07 14.19
C LYS A 56 1.72 1.44 12.86
N ALA A 57 0.81 1.26 11.91
CA ALA A 57 1.15 0.76 10.58
C ALA A 57 2.14 1.69 9.86
N LYS A 58 1.93 3.01 9.92
CA LYS A 58 2.84 3.99 9.30
C LYS A 58 4.23 3.95 9.93
N GLU A 59 4.32 3.89 11.26
CA GLU A 59 5.59 3.79 11.97
C GLU A 59 6.38 2.56 11.51
N ILE A 60 5.72 1.41 11.42
CA ILE A 60 6.36 0.16 10.99
C ILE A 60 6.85 0.28 9.54
N LEU A 61 6.07 0.90 8.65
CA LEU A 61 6.51 1.16 7.28
C LEU A 61 7.76 2.05 7.25
N TYR A 62 7.80 3.10 8.06
CA TYR A 62 8.97 3.98 8.15
C TYR A 62 10.21 3.24 8.70
N MET A 63 10.04 2.40 9.71
CA MET A 63 11.14 1.59 10.25
C MET A 63 11.72 0.64 9.20
N ILE A 64 10.85 -0.10 8.50
CA ILE A 64 11.27 -1.00 7.41
C ILE A 64 11.99 -0.20 6.33
N TYR A 65 11.42 0.93 5.89
CA TYR A 65 12.06 1.78 4.88
C TYR A 65 13.46 2.24 5.32
N ALA A 66 13.61 2.71 6.56
CA ALA A 66 14.90 3.15 7.09
C ALA A 66 15.92 2.00 7.10
N GLU A 67 15.53 0.80 7.55
CA GLU A 67 16.40 -0.37 7.53
C GLU A 67 16.85 -0.77 6.12
N PHE A 68 15.93 -0.72 5.14
CA PHE A 68 16.25 -0.98 3.74
C PHE A 68 17.15 0.10 3.14
N LYS A 69 16.89 1.36 3.48
CA LYS A 69 17.69 2.51 3.04
C LYS A 69 19.15 2.38 3.52
N GLU A 70 19.35 2.10 4.80
CA GLU A 70 20.68 1.92 5.38
C GLU A 70 21.43 0.74 4.76
N ARG A 71 20.76 -0.40 4.55
CA ARG A 71 21.36 -1.55 3.84
C ARG A 71 21.75 -1.21 2.41
N TYR A 72 20.91 -0.47 1.69
CA TYR A 72 21.17 -0.07 0.31
C TYR A 72 22.39 0.85 0.20
N TYR A 73 22.55 1.82 1.10
CA TYR A 73 23.73 2.69 1.08
C TYR A 73 25.00 1.99 1.58
N SER A 74 24.88 1.09 2.56
CA SER A 74 26.01 0.29 3.06
C SER A 74 26.56 -0.64 1.97
N SER A 75 25.71 -1.30 1.19
CA SER A 75 26.14 -2.18 0.10
C SER A 75 26.79 -1.41 -1.06
N LYS A 76 26.31 -0.18 -1.33
CA LYS A 76 26.86 0.69 -2.39
C LYS A 76 28.24 1.24 -2.06
N GLN A 77 28.55 1.49 -0.78
CA GLN A 77 29.87 1.94 -0.34
C GLN A 77 30.92 0.81 -0.41
N VAL A 78 30.54 -0.43 -0.11
CA VAL A 78 31.44 -1.59 -0.18
C VAL A 78 31.85 -1.90 -1.63
N SER A 79 30.97 -1.69 -2.61
CA SER A 79 31.32 -1.81 -4.03
C SER A 79 32.26 -0.71 -4.56
N SER A 80 32.45 0.39 -3.82
CA SER A 80 33.32 1.51 -4.23
C SER A 80 34.78 1.35 -3.80
N LEU A 81 35.10 0.45 -2.86
CA LEU A 81 36.46 0.23 -2.37
C LEU A 81 37.21 -0.90 -3.09
N GLY A 82 36.58 -1.56 -4.07
CA GLY A 82 37.12 -2.74 -4.75
C GLY A 82 37.16 -2.66 -6.28
N SER A 83 36.98 -1.49 -6.88
CA SER A 83 37.04 -1.37 -8.34
C SER A 83 37.49 0.01 -8.82
N ASP A 84 38.80 0.27 -8.76
CA ASP A 84 39.47 1.29 -9.58
C ASP A 84 39.54 0.90 -11.08
N LEU A 85 38.67 -0.02 -11.53
CA LEU A 85 38.46 -0.34 -12.94
C LEU A 85 36.98 -0.74 -13.15
N ILE A 86 36.07 0.24 -13.21
CA ILE A 86 34.79 0.04 -13.92
C ILE A 86 34.93 0.75 -15.27
N PRO A 87 35.01 0.01 -16.40
CA PRO A 87 34.82 0.63 -17.70
C PRO A 87 33.42 1.20 -17.74
N MET A 88 33.36 2.50 -18.07
CA MET A 88 32.23 3.23 -18.65
C MET A 88 31.03 2.31 -18.94
N ILE A 89 30.00 2.35 -18.08
CA ILE A 89 28.73 1.67 -18.37
C ILE A 89 28.17 2.32 -19.62
N ASN A 90 28.29 1.61 -20.74
CA ASN A 90 27.62 1.92 -21.98
C ASN A 90 26.14 2.15 -21.66
N LYS A 91 25.61 3.31 -22.07
CA LYS A 91 24.16 3.56 -22.13
C LYS A 91 23.55 2.44 -22.98
N SER A 92 22.98 1.41 -22.37
CA SER A 92 22.07 0.54 -23.08
C SER A 92 20.76 1.31 -23.25
N GLU A 93 20.43 1.56 -24.50
CA GLU A 93 19.11 1.98 -24.95
C GLU A 93 18.11 0.90 -24.54
N ASN A 94 17.57 0.98 -23.33
CA ASN A 94 16.33 0.33 -22.89
C ASN A 94 15.96 0.85 -21.49
N GLN A 95 15.68 2.15 -21.40
CA GLN A 95 14.95 2.67 -20.25
C GLN A 95 13.49 2.22 -20.37
N VAL A 96 13.12 1.14 -19.67
CA VAL A 96 11.72 0.69 -19.57
C VAL A 96 10.82 1.75 -18.89
N TYR A 97 11.43 2.67 -18.13
CA TYR A 97 10.73 3.76 -17.48
C TYR A 97 11.14 5.11 -18.08
N HIS A 98 10.19 5.77 -18.73
CA HIS A 98 10.36 7.16 -19.14
C HIS A 98 10.32 8.03 -17.88
N LYS A 99 11.40 8.75 -17.59
CA LYS A 99 11.56 9.62 -16.40
C LYS A 99 10.43 10.67 -16.25
N GLY A 100 9.70 10.96 -17.32
CA GLY A 100 8.54 11.86 -17.33
C GLY A 100 7.16 11.20 -17.06
N PHE A 101 7.03 9.87 -17.15
CA PHE A 101 5.73 9.19 -17.07
C PHE A 101 5.07 9.33 -15.69
N ILE A 102 5.85 9.12 -14.62
CA ILE A 102 5.33 9.25 -13.26
C ILE A 102 4.90 10.71 -12.98
N LYS A 103 5.64 11.70 -13.51
CA LYS A 103 5.27 13.11 -13.33
C LYS A 103 3.95 13.42 -14.06
N SER A 104 3.75 12.97 -15.30
CA SER A 104 2.51 13.25 -16.04
C SER A 104 1.28 12.54 -15.46
N VAL A 105 1.43 11.33 -14.91
CA VAL A 105 0.33 10.56 -14.30
C VAL A 105 -0.16 11.19 -12.99
N PHE A 106 0.75 11.75 -12.20
CA PHE A 106 0.41 12.33 -10.90
C PHE A 106 0.23 13.86 -10.93
N SER A 107 0.72 14.57 -11.93
CA SER A 107 0.49 16.03 -12.05
C SER A 107 -0.90 16.40 -12.55
N SER A 108 -1.60 15.51 -13.26
CA SER A 108 -2.96 15.79 -13.79
C SER A 108 -4.08 15.55 -12.77
N ASN A 109 -3.82 14.79 -11.69
CA ASN A 109 -4.85 14.39 -10.72
C ASN A 109 -4.87 15.26 -9.43
N PHE A 110 -4.03 16.29 -9.35
CA PHE A 110 -4.02 17.23 -8.22
C PHE A 110 -4.05 18.68 -8.71
N GLN A 111 -4.99 19.03 -9.61
CA GLN A 111 -5.48 20.40 -9.59
C GLN A 111 -6.33 20.53 -8.33
N ASN A 112 -5.75 21.19 -7.32
CA ASN A 112 -6.51 21.77 -6.22
C ASN A 112 -7.64 22.60 -6.85
N GLN A 113 -8.89 22.18 -6.65
CA GLN A 113 -9.98 23.13 -6.74
C GLN A 113 -9.86 24.01 -5.49
N ASP A 114 -9.16 25.13 -5.65
CA ASP A 114 -9.33 26.28 -4.77
C ASP A 114 -10.77 26.73 -4.99
N ASN A 115 -11.68 26.26 -4.14
CA ASN A 115 -13.03 26.81 -4.06
C ASN A 115 -12.93 28.18 -3.39
N GLU A 116 -12.61 29.21 -4.17
CA GLU A 116 -12.93 30.58 -3.80
C GLU A 116 -14.46 30.71 -3.72
N ILE A 117 -14.92 31.06 -2.52
CA ILE A 117 -16.31 31.40 -2.22
C ILE A 117 -16.52 32.82 -2.73
N ALA A 118 -17.44 32.99 -3.68
CA ALA A 118 -18.08 34.26 -3.98
C ALA A 118 -19.58 34.15 -3.66
#